data_AF-A0AAE8F8M1-F1
#
_entry.id   AF-A0AAE8F8M1-F1
#
_cell.length_a   1.000
_cell.length_b   1.000
_cell.length_c   1.000
_cell.angle_alpha   90.00
_cell.angle_beta   90.00
_cell.angle_gamma   90.00
#
_symmetry.space_group_name_H-M   'P 1'
#
loop_
_entity.id
_entity.type
_entity.pdbx_description
1 polymer ?
#
loop_
_entity_poly.entity_id
_entity_poly.type
_entity_poly.pdbx_seq_one_letter_code
_entity_poly.pdbx_strand_id
1 'polypeptide(L)'
;MASIYALKGRFQALLRPMVGALYRGGITANQVTLIAAAVSLIAAAAVLRGGHSWPLLYLLLPVWMLVRMALNAVDSMLAREFGQQ
;
A
#
# COMPACT_ATOMS: atom_id res chain seq x y z
N MET A 1 25.60 -7.16 8.76
CA MET A 1 25.13 -8.14 7.76
C MET A 1 23.80 -7.67 7.20
N ALA A 2 23.65 -7.57 5.88
CA ALA A 2 22.35 -7.27 5.28
C ALA A 2 21.45 -8.51 5.45
N SER A 3 20.32 -8.36 6.12
CA SER A 3 19.29 -9.40 6.22
C SER A 3 17.95 -8.86 5.72
N ILE A 4 17.05 -9.75 5.31
CA ILE A 4 15.70 -9.39 4.86
C ILE A 4 14.95 -8.58 5.94
N TYR A 5 15.21 -8.84 7.22
CA TYR A 5 14.65 -8.07 8.34
C TYR A 5 15.20 -6.64 8.40
N ALA A 6 16.48 -6.44 8.11
CA ALA A 6 17.08 -5.10 8.05
C ALA A 6 16.48 -4.27 6.89
N LEU A 7 16.18 -4.91 5.75
CA LEU A 7 15.52 -4.26 4.63
C LEU A 7 14.09 -3.85 4.99
N LYS A 8 13.32 -4.76 5.63
CA LYS A 8 11.98 -4.47 6.14
C LYS A 8 12.00 -3.29 7.13
N GLY A 9 12.94 -3.28 8.07
CA GLY A 9 13.09 -2.21 9.05
C GLY A 9 13.39 -0.86 8.40
N ARG A 10 14.31 -0.82 7.43
CA ARG A 10 14.64 0.42 6.67
C ARG A 10 13.46 0.92 5.85
N PHE A 11 12.74 0.03 5.18
CA PHE A 11 11.55 0.39 4.41
C PHE A 11 10.46 0.99 5.31
N GLN A 12 10.19 0.36 6.45
CA GLN A 12 9.24 0.91 7.44
C GLN A 12 9.71 2.25 7.98
N ALA A 13 11.01 2.43 8.25
CA ALA A 13 11.56 3.70 8.71
C ALA A 13 11.31 4.85 7.71
N LEU A 14 11.35 4.57 6.40
CA LEU A 14 11.01 5.56 5.36
C LEU A 14 9.52 5.94 5.39
N LEU A 15 8.64 5.01 5.74
CA LEU A 15 7.19 5.23 5.78
C LEU A 15 6.70 5.90 7.07
N ARG A 16 7.42 5.73 8.18
CA ARG A 16 7.07 6.28 9.50
C ARG A 16 6.60 7.74 9.52
N PRO A 17 7.29 8.73 8.88
CA PRO A 17 6.83 10.11 8.90
C PRO A 17 5.44 10.27 8.26
N MET A 18 5.17 9.53 7.18
CA MET A 18 3.86 9.51 6.53
C MET A 18 2.80 8.83 7.41
N VAL A 19 3.10 7.68 8.02
CA VAL A 19 2.21 6.99 8.95
C VAL A 19 1.80 7.92 10.11
N GLY A 20 2.76 8.64 10.69
CA GLY A 20 2.48 9.61 11.74
C GLY A 20 1.63 10.80 11.27
N ALA A 21 1.80 11.25 10.02
CA ALA A 21 0.93 12.28 9.44
C ALA A 21 -0.50 11.78 9.22
N LEU A 22 -0.67 10.54 8.72
CA LEU A 22 -1.98 9.90 8.55
C LEU A 22 -2.71 9.76 9.89
N TYR A 23 -2.02 9.29 10.92
CA TYR A 23 -2.59 9.15 12.26
C TYR A 23 -3.05 10.50 12.83
N ARG A 24 -2.22 11.56 12.72
CA ARG A 24 -2.61 12.92 13.15
C ARG A 24 -3.81 13.47 12.36
N GLY A 25 -3.98 13.03 11.11
CA GLY A 25 -5.16 13.32 10.30
C GLY A 25 -6.39 12.49 10.66
N GLY A 26 -6.33 11.63 11.68
CA GLY A 26 -7.44 10.77 12.10
C GLY A 26 -7.67 9.55 11.19
N ILE A 27 -6.72 9.23 10.31
CA ILE A 27 -6.84 8.09 9.40
C ILE A 27 -6.58 6.79 10.16
N THR A 28 -7.44 5.80 9.94
CA THR A 28 -7.34 4.48 10.57
C THR A 28 -6.71 3.44 9.64
N ALA A 29 -6.13 2.39 10.22
CA ALA A 29 -5.61 1.22 9.51
C ALA A 29 -6.67 0.63 8.56
N ASN A 30 -7.88 0.38 9.07
CA ASN A 30 -9.00 -0.13 8.28
C ASN A 30 -9.36 0.77 7.09
N GLN A 31 -9.26 2.10 7.21
CA GLN A 31 -9.47 3.00 6.07
C GLN A 31 -8.39 2.79 4.99
N VAL A 32 -7.13 2.65 5.38
CA VAL A 32 -6.03 2.35 4.44
C VAL A 32 -6.27 1.03 3.72
N THR A 33 -6.68 -0.01 4.44
CA THR A 33 -7.01 -1.32 3.86
C THR A 33 -8.19 -1.25 2.89
N LEU A 34 -9.27 -0.55 3.25
CA LEU A 34 -10.44 -0.39 2.38
C LEU A 34 -10.11 0.41 1.11
N ILE A 35 -9.30 1.47 1.22
CA ILE A 35 -8.81 2.25 0.08
C ILE A 35 -7.95 1.35 -0.83
N ALA A 36 -7.01 0.59 -0.27
CA ALA A 36 -6.18 -0.33 -1.05
C ALA A 36 -7.02 -1.41 -1.75
N ALA A 37 -8.07 -1.91 -1.13
CA ALA A 37 -9.02 -2.84 -1.75
C ALA A 37 -9.78 -2.17 -2.90
N ALA A 38 -10.37 -0.99 -2.68
CA ALA A 38 -11.12 -0.26 -3.70
C ALA A 38 -10.25 0.07 -4.93
N VAL A 39 -9.03 0.57 -4.72
CA VAL A 39 -8.11 0.87 -5.82
C VAL A 39 -7.66 -0.41 -6.54
N SER A 40 -7.52 -1.53 -5.83
CA SER A 40 -7.25 -2.83 -6.48
C SER A 40 -8.38 -3.25 -7.43
N LEU A 41 -9.64 -3.03 -7.05
CA LEU A 41 -10.79 -3.32 -7.91
C LEU A 41 -10.81 -2.39 -9.13
N ILE A 42 -10.49 -1.10 -8.94
CA ILE A 42 -10.41 -0.12 -10.04
C ILE A 42 -9.30 -0.51 -11.03
N ALA A 43 -8.10 -0.84 -10.53
CA ALA A 43 -6.98 -1.26 -11.37
C ALA A 43 -7.32 -2.54 -12.15
N ALA A 44 -7.96 -3.53 -11.50
CA ALA A 44 -8.42 -4.74 -12.16
C ALA A 44 -9.47 -4.45 -13.24
N ALA A 45 -10.45 -3.59 -12.96
CA ALA A 45 -11.48 -3.19 -13.92
C ALA A 45 -10.90 -2.44 -15.13
N ALA A 46 -9.91 -1.57 -14.91
CA ALA A 46 -9.21 -0.85 -15.97
C ALA A 46 -8.47 -1.81 -16.91
N VAL A 47 -7.72 -2.76 -16.34
CA VAL A 47 -7.00 -3.78 -17.12
C VAL A 47 -7.98 -4.70 -17.85
N LEU A 48 -9.07 -5.13 -17.19
CA LEU A 48 -10.05 -6.02 -17.81
C LEU A 48 -10.74 -5.38 -19.02
N ARG A 49 -11.07 -4.09 -18.95
CA ARG A 49 -11.78 -3.39 -20.03
C ARG A 49 -10.85 -2.89 -21.14
N GLY A 50 -9.66 -2.42 -20.78
CA GLY A 50 -8.75 -1.76 -21.72
C GLY A 50 -7.57 -2.60 -22.18
N GLY A 51 -7.22 -3.67 -21.45
CA GLY A 51 -5.95 -4.40 -21.64
C GLY A 51 -5.80 -5.05 -23.01
N HIS A 52 -6.89 -5.48 -23.63
CA HIS A 52 -6.86 -6.04 -24.99
C HIS A 52 -6.47 -4.99 -26.03
N SER A 53 -7.06 -3.80 -25.95
CA SER A 53 -6.80 -2.71 -26.90
C SER A 53 -5.50 -1.95 -26.58
N TRP A 54 -5.07 -1.93 -25.31
CA TRP A 54 -3.88 -1.21 -24.83
C TRP A 54 -3.04 -2.12 -23.94
N PRO A 55 -2.18 -3.01 -24.50
CA PRO A 55 -1.41 -3.99 -23.73
C PRO A 55 -0.49 -3.37 -22.66
N LEU A 56 -0.07 -2.11 -22.83
CA LEU A 56 0.71 -1.41 -21.81
C LEU A 56 -0.04 -1.21 -20.48
N LEU A 57 -1.38 -1.29 -20.46
CA LEU A 57 -2.17 -1.25 -19.22
C LEU A 57 -1.83 -2.40 -18.26
N TYR A 58 -1.32 -3.52 -18.75
CA TYR A 58 -0.88 -4.61 -17.86
C TYR A 58 0.30 -4.19 -16.96
N LEU A 59 1.08 -3.16 -17.33
CA LEU A 59 2.14 -2.61 -16.49
C LEU A 59 1.61 -1.88 -15.24
N LEU A 60 0.32 -1.51 -15.24
CA LEU A 60 -0.35 -0.99 -14.05
C LEU A 60 -0.35 -2.03 -12.92
N LEU A 61 -0.45 -3.32 -13.22
CA LEU A 61 -0.51 -4.40 -12.22
C LEU A 61 0.75 -4.49 -11.36
N PRO A 62 1.98 -4.65 -11.91
CA PRO A 62 3.18 -4.73 -11.09
C PRO A 62 3.43 -3.42 -10.33
N VAL A 63 3.17 -2.26 -10.95
CA VAL A 63 3.30 -0.95 -10.27
C VAL A 63 2.33 -0.88 -9.09
N TRP A 64 1.07 -1.27 -9.30
CA TRP A 64 0.07 -1.29 -8.23
C TRP A 64 0.41 -2.29 -7.13
N MET A 65 1.00 -3.45 -7.45
CA MET A 65 1.44 -4.42 -6.43
C MET A 65 2.54 -3.85 -5.53
N LEU A 66 3.47 -3.06 -6.06
CA LEU A 66 4.48 -2.37 -5.26
C LEU A 66 3.86 -1.33 -4.33
N VAL A 67 2.92 -0.53 -4.85
CA VAL A 67 2.18 0.46 -4.04
C VAL A 67 1.36 -0.24 -2.96
N ARG A 68 0.66 -1.31 -3.30
CA ARG A 68 -0.16 -2.10 -2.36
C ARG A 68 0.69 -2.68 -1.24
N MET A 69 1.89 -3.18 -1.54
CA MET A 69 2.84 -3.63 -0.50
C MET A 69 3.19 -2.51 0.48
N ALA A 70 3.38 -1.28 0.00
CA ALA A 70 3.62 -0.12 0.85
C ALA A 70 2.39 0.24 1.72
N LEU A 71 1.20 0.24 1.13
CA LEU A 71 -0.05 0.51 1.85
C LEU A 71 -0.33 -0.53 2.94
N ASN A 72 -0.08 -1.81 2.67
CA ASN A 72 -0.19 -2.86 3.67
C ASN A 72 0.78 -2.67 4.84
N ALA A 73 2.00 -2.16 4.57
CA ALA A 73 2.96 -1.83 5.61
C ALA A 73 2.48 -0.64 6.46
N VAL A 74 1.89 0.38 5.83
CA VAL A 74 1.29 1.54 6.52
C VAL A 74 0.15 1.10 7.44
N ASP A 75 -0.77 0.28 6.95
CA ASP A 75 -1.87 -0.30 7.73
C ASP A 75 -1.35 -1.06 8.97
N SER A 76 -0.41 -1.98 8.76
CA SER A 76 0.22 -2.73 9.85
C SER A 76 0.96 -1.84 10.85
N MET A 77 1.54 -0.72 10.40
CA MET A 77 2.21 0.25 11.26
C MET A 77 1.20 1.11 12.04
N LEU A 78 0.10 1.54 11.42
CA LEU A 78 -0.98 2.26 12.09
C LEU A 78 -1.59 1.41 13.22
N ALA A 79 -1.90 0.13 12.93
CA ALA A 79 -2.44 -0.80 13.91
C ALA A 79 -1.49 -1.03 15.10
N ARG A 80 -0.19 -1.21 14.84
CA ARG A 80 0.80 -1.56 15.87
C ARG A 80 1.37 -0.37 16.64
N GLU A 81 1.68 0.73 15.95
CA GLU A 81 2.33 1.90 16.56
C GLU A 81 1.32 2.84 17.24
N PHE A 82 0.05 2.82 16.82
CA PHE A 82 -1.00 3.70 17.36
C PHE A 82 -2.21 2.96 17.95
N GLY A 83 -2.11 1.64 18.14
CA GLY A 83 -3.11 0.85 18.85
C GLY A 83 -4.44 0.65 18.11
N GLN A 84 -4.46 0.77 16.78
CA GLN A 84 -5.66 0.61 15.95
C GLN A 84 -5.89 -0.85 15.51
N GLN A 85 -5.80 -1.82 16.44
CA GLN A 85 -5.98 -3.24 16.11
C GLN A 85 -7.40 -3.57 15.59
#